data_AF-A0A9X0QA10-F1
#
_entry.id   AF-A0A9X0QA10-F1
#
_cell.length_a   1.000
_cell.length_b   1.000
_cell.length_c   1.000
_cell.angle_alpha   90.00
_cell.angle_beta   90.00
_cell.angle_gamma   90.00
#
_symmetry.space_group_name_H-M   'P 1'
#
loop_
_entity.id
_entity.type
_entity.pdbx_description
1 polymer ?
#
loop_
_entity_poly.entity_id
_entity_poly.type
_entity_poly.pdbx_seq_one_letter_code
_entity_poly.pdbx_strand_id
1 'polypeptide(L)'
;MILKSFVVAAICLLAVHPGFARDKYETIDAQAFGTGTQMGQNIGVTLNIYEFSTPADRVTLVQAYEKGQNQGLVNALSRMKAVGHVEITGTLGYDCAYIRMTATPTGRKIVFVTNRQIRFGEAFFDTQSQSYNLTAGVLELNDQDKSKSTGILYPEAQLTMNKEGQLTLDLNQNPWRLSDLLDWKGTAGVN
;
A
#
# COMPACT_ATOMS: atom_id res chain seq x y z
N MET A 1 -59.07 -42.85 -6.25
CA MET A 1 -58.02 -43.90 -6.32
C MET A 1 -56.79 -43.30 -7.00
N ILE A 2 -55.68 -43.25 -6.26
CA ILE A 2 -54.27 -43.01 -6.69
C ILE A 2 -53.82 -41.54 -6.93
N LEU A 3 -53.43 -40.92 -5.80
CA LEU A 3 -52.15 -40.25 -5.53
C LEU A 3 -51.09 -40.22 -6.65
N LYS A 4 -50.55 -39.04 -6.97
CA LYS A 4 -49.11 -38.86 -7.26
C LYS A 4 -48.61 -37.49 -6.75
N SER A 5 -48.04 -37.51 -5.55
CA SER A 5 -47.21 -36.46 -4.98
C SER A 5 -45.94 -36.29 -5.81
N PHE A 6 -45.61 -35.07 -6.24
CA PHE A 6 -44.27 -34.71 -6.69
C PHE A 6 -43.48 -34.20 -5.49
N VAL A 7 -42.57 -35.02 -4.99
CA VAL A 7 -41.51 -34.61 -4.08
C VAL A 7 -40.44 -33.93 -4.92
N VAL A 8 -40.29 -32.61 -4.80
CA VAL A 8 -39.12 -31.90 -5.32
C VAL A 8 -38.01 -32.05 -4.28
N ALA A 9 -37.06 -32.94 -4.55
CA ALA A 9 -35.83 -33.06 -3.79
C ALA A 9 -34.94 -31.84 -4.11
N ALA A 10 -34.87 -30.88 -3.19
CA ALA A 10 -33.90 -29.80 -3.25
C ALA A 10 -32.51 -30.35 -2.89
N ILE A 11 -31.68 -30.59 -3.90
CA ILE A 11 -30.27 -30.90 -3.73
C ILE A 11 -29.59 -29.58 -3.35
N CYS A 12 -29.33 -29.39 -2.06
CA CYS A 12 -28.39 -28.36 -1.58
C CYS A 12 -27.00 -28.73 -2.11
N LEU A 13 -26.62 -28.17 -3.25
CA LEU A 13 -25.23 -28.10 -3.68
C LEU A 13 -24.47 -27.33 -2.60
N LEU A 14 -23.75 -28.06 -1.75
CA LEU A 14 -22.68 -27.50 -0.94
C LEU A 14 -21.73 -26.80 -1.91
N ALA A 15 -21.80 -25.47 -1.97
CA ALA A 15 -20.76 -24.66 -2.56
C ALA A 15 -19.51 -24.89 -1.71
N VAL A 16 -18.71 -25.89 -2.11
CA VAL A 16 -17.34 -26.04 -1.67
C VAL A 16 -16.64 -24.80 -2.21
N HIS A 17 -16.56 -23.77 -1.37
CA HIS A 17 -15.68 -22.65 -1.63
C HIS A 17 -14.29 -23.26 -1.54
N PRO A 18 -13.52 -23.34 -2.65
CA PRO A 18 -12.11 -23.66 -2.50
C PRO A 18 -11.56 -22.58 -1.58
N GLY A 19 -11.11 -22.96 -0.38
CA GLY A 19 -10.36 -22.08 0.48
C GLY A 19 -9.20 -21.57 -0.36
N PHE A 20 -9.21 -20.27 -0.67
CA PHE A 20 -8.13 -19.65 -1.42
C PHE A 20 -6.85 -19.85 -0.63
N ALA A 21 -6.00 -20.76 -1.11
CA ALA A 21 -4.61 -20.83 -0.69
C ALA A 21 -4.03 -19.42 -0.88
N ARG A 22 -3.42 -18.87 0.17
CA ARG A 22 -2.89 -17.50 0.21
C ARG A 22 -1.54 -17.45 -0.50
N ASP A 23 -1.54 -17.70 -1.82
CA ASP A 23 -0.35 -17.74 -2.69
C ASP A 23 0.18 -16.36 -3.10
N LYS A 24 -0.12 -15.29 -2.35
CA LYS A 24 0.07 -13.90 -2.82
C LYS A 24 0.95 -13.04 -1.94
N TYR A 25 1.90 -13.66 -1.24
CA TYR A 25 2.95 -12.88 -0.58
C TYR A 25 3.96 -12.43 -1.63
N GLU A 26 4.27 -11.15 -1.66
CA GLU A 26 5.30 -10.55 -2.51
C GLU A 26 6.13 -9.61 -1.65
N THR A 27 7.45 -9.81 -1.62
CA THR A 27 8.36 -8.91 -0.93
C THR A 27 9.17 -8.13 -1.95
N ILE A 28 9.23 -6.81 -1.80
CA ILE A 28 10.06 -5.94 -2.63
C ILE A 28 11.06 -5.22 -1.75
N ASP A 29 12.35 -5.46 -1.99
CA ASP A 29 13.43 -4.71 -1.37
C ASP A 29 13.88 -3.58 -2.29
N ALA A 30 14.29 -2.46 -1.71
CA ALA A 30 14.86 -1.33 -2.42
C ALA A 30 15.89 -0.58 -1.54
N GLN A 31 16.77 0.15 -2.19
CA GLN A 31 17.64 1.14 -1.54
C GLN A 31 17.06 2.53 -1.75
N ALA A 32 16.83 3.24 -0.65
CA ALA A 32 16.27 4.59 -0.66
C ALA A 32 17.36 5.63 -0.47
N PHE A 33 17.49 6.51 -1.46
CA PHE A 33 18.47 7.59 -1.50
C PHE A 33 17.79 8.92 -1.22
N GLY A 34 18.23 9.59 -0.16
CA GLY A 34 17.78 10.94 0.17
C GLY A 34 18.14 11.93 -0.95
N THR A 35 17.27 12.90 -1.19
CA THR A 35 17.45 13.92 -2.24
C THR A 35 17.49 15.33 -1.65
N GLY A 36 18.06 16.28 -2.40
CA GLY A 36 18.22 17.67 -1.97
C GLY A 36 19.02 17.79 -0.67
N THR A 37 18.40 18.32 0.38
CA THR A 37 19.01 18.47 1.72
C THR A 37 19.36 17.15 2.41
N GLN A 38 18.81 16.03 1.94
CA GLN A 38 19.03 14.68 2.49
C GLN A 38 20.04 13.87 1.65
N MET A 39 20.73 14.51 0.70
CA MET A 39 21.69 13.85 -0.18
C MET A 39 22.84 13.20 0.61
N GLY A 40 23.17 11.95 0.27
CA GLY A 40 24.17 11.13 0.96
C GLY A 40 23.59 10.15 1.98
N GLN A 41 22.30 10.27 2.33
CA GLN A 41 21.59 9.24 3.08
C GLN A 41 21.21 8.08 2.16
N ASN A 42 21.49 6.85 2.60
CA ASN A 42 21.07 5.62 1.94
C ASN A 42 20.58 4.62 3.00
N ILE A 43 19.35 4.15 2.86
CA ILE A 43 18.75 3.16 3.78
C ILE A 43 17.95 2.10 3.01
N GLY A 44 17.90 0.89 3.56
CA GLY A 44 17.07 -0.18 3.01
C GLY A 44 15.59 0.05 3.29
N VAL A 45 14.75 -0.30 2.31
CA VAL A 45 13.29 -0.30 2.40
C VAL A 45 12.78 -1.64 1.90
N THR A 46 11.91 -2.28 2.68
CA THR A 46 11.28 -3.54 2.34
C THR A 46 9.77 -3.37 2.39
N LEU A 47 9.08 -3.65 1.27
CA LEU A 47 7.63 -3.69 1.19
C LEU A 47 7.17 -5.14 1.10
N ASN A 48 6.52 -5.61 2.15
CA ASN A 48 5.83 -6.88 2.19
C ASN A 48 4.37 -6.66 1.76
N ILE A 49 3.93 -7.36 0.72
CA ILE A 49 2.58 -7.29 0.17
C ILE A 49 1.89 -8.61 0.48
N TYR A 50 0.79 -8.57 1.22
CA TYR A 50 -0.02 -9.74 1.57
C TYR A 50 -1.18 -9.91 0.59
N GLU A 51 -1.74 -8.80 0.14
CA GLU A 51 -2.81 -8.72 -0.84
C GLU A 51 -2.83 -7.32 -1.49
N PHE A 52 -3.42 -7.21 -2.69
CA PHE A 52 -3.66 -5.90 -3.31
C PHE A 52 -5.05 -5.40 -2.95
N SER A 53 -5.15 -4.11 -2.68
CA SER A 53 -6.40 -3.40 -2.43
C SER A 53 -7.33 -3.45 -3.63
N THR A 54 -8.62 -3.52 -3.33
CA THR A 54 -9.69 -3.60 -4.31
C THR A 54 -10.12 -2.20 -4.80
N PRO A 55 -10.86 -2.11 -5.91
CA PRO A 55 -11.50 -0.86 -6.31
C PRO A 55 -12.43 -0.28 -5.23
N ALA A 56 -13.06 -1.13 -4.41
CA ALA A 56 -13.93 -0.69 -3.31
C ALA A 56 -13.14 0.00 -2.19
N ASP A 57 -11.94 -0.49 -1.86
CA ASP A 57 -11.05 0.15 -0.89
C ASP A 57 -10.70 1.58 -1.34
N ARG A 58 -10.44 1.76 -2.64
CA ARG A 58 -10.21 3.10 -3.20
C ARG A 58 -11.41 4.02 -3.02
N VAL A 59 -12.63 3.53 -3.27
CA VAL A 59 -13.86 4.32 -3.09
C VAL A 59 -14.03 4.73 -1.63
N THR A 60 -13.76 3.83 -0.69
CA THR A 60 -13.77 4.14 0.76
C THR A 60 -12.80 5.28 1.09
N LEU A 61 -11.56 5.23 0.57
CA LEU A 61 -10.56 6.27 0.78
C LEU A 61 -10.97 7.62 0.16
N VAL A 62 -11.53 7.61 -1.06
CA VAL A 62 -12.06 8.83 -1.70
C VAL A 62 -13.19 9.45 -0.88
N GLN A 63 -14.17 8.65 -0.44
CA GLN A 63 -15.27 9.13 0.40
C GLN A 63 -14.79 9.65 1.75
N ALA A 64 -13.79 9.00 2.34
CA ALA A 64 -13.19 9.45 3.59
C ALA A 64 -12.50 10.80 3.42
N TYR A 65 -11.79 10.99 2.31
CA TYR A 65 -11.20 12.27 1.95
C TYR A 65 -12.26 13.35 1.70
N GLU A 66 -13.34 13.06 0.97
CA GLU A 66 -14.43 14.03 0.74
C GLU A 66 -15.06 14.50 2.05
N LYS A 67 -15.21 13.61 3.04
CA LYS A 67 -15.84 13.92 4.34
C LYS A 67 -14.93 14.63 5.34
N GLY A 68 -13.63 14.30 5.35
CA GLY A 68 -12.72 14.72 6.41
C GLY A 68 -11.34 15.15 5.93
N GLN A 69 -11.16 15.30 4.61
CA GLN A 69 -9.90 15.62 3.96
C GLN A 69 -8.79 14.63 4.41
N ASN A 70 -7.58 15.10 4.64
CA ASN A 70 -6.47 14.26 5.07
C ASN A 70 -6.77 13.50 6.38
N GLN A 71 -7.42 14.14 7.36
CA GLN A 71 -7.77 13.47 8.62
C GLN A 71 -8.79 12.36 8.42
N GLY A 72 -9.77 12.56 7.52
CA GLY A 72 -10.72 11.52 7.13
C GLY A 72 -10.03 10.31 6.53
N LEU A 73 -9.04 10.55 5.65
CA LEU A 73 -8.25 9.50 5.02
C LEU A 73 -7.41 8.71 6.03
N VAL A 74 -6.70 9.39 6.93
CA VAL A 74 -5.89 8.77 7.99
C VAL A 74 -6.76 7.91 8.89
N ASN A 75 -7.91 8.42 9.30
CA ASN A 75 -8.88 7.67 10.10
C ASN A 75 -9.45 6.46 9.36
N ALA A 76 -9.58 6.52 8.04
CA ALA A 76 -10.03 5.38 7.23
C ALA A 76 -8.91 4.34 7.11
N LEU A 77 -7.70 4.76 6.75
CA LEU A 77 -6.51 3.89 6.67
C LEU A 77 -6.24 3.18 7.99
N SER A 78 -6.40 3.86 9.13
CA SER A 78 -6.20 3.26 10.47
C SER A 78 -7.25 2.21 10.85
N ARG A 79 -8.38 2.15 10.13
CA ARG A 79 -9.48 1.19 10.37
C ARG A 79 -9.52 0.08 9.32
N MET A 80 -8.89 0.30 8.17
CA MET A 80 -8.77 -0.68 7.11
C MET A 80 -7.82 -1.80 7.54
N LYS A 81 -8.12 -3.01 7.09
CA LYS A 81 -7.25 -4.16 7.30
C LYS A 81 -5.90 -3.92 6.62
N ALA A 82 -4.81 -4.28 7.30
CA ALA A 82 -3.49 -4.30 6.70
C ALA A 82 -3.45 -5.29 5.52
N VAL A 83 -3.00 -4.79 4.37
CA VAL A 83 -2.79 -5.57 3.14
C VAL A 83 -1.31 -5.74 2.80
N GLY A 84 -0.43 -5.14 3.62
CA GLY A 84 1.01 -5.32 3.58
C GLY A 84 1.68 -4.67 4.78
N HIS A 85 3.00 -4.57 4.73
CA HIS A 85 3.83 -3.98 5.77
C HIS A 85 5.07 -3.36 5.13
N VAL A 86 5.45 -2.16 5.54
CA VAL A 86 6.64 -1.47 5.05
C VAL A 86 7.65 -1.30 6.16
N GLU A 87 8.85 -1.74 5.91
CA GLU A 87 10.00 -1.61 6.80
C GLU A 87 10.98 -0.63 6.18
N ILE A 88 11.32 0.39 6.94
CA ILE A 88 12.37 1.34 6.59
C ILE A 88 13.46 1.14 7.64
N THR A 89 14.70 0.96 7.20
CA THR A 89 15.82 0.70 8.13
C THR A 89 15.88 1.76 9.21
N GLY A 90 15.94 1.35 10.48
CA GLY A 90 15.89 2.24 11.65
C GLY A 90 14.48 2.52 12.18
N THR A 91 13.48 1.78 11.72
CA THR A 91 12.07 1.87 12.17
C THR A 91 11.57 0.48 12.60
N LEU A 92 10.44 0.42 13.32
CA LEU A 92 9.80 -0.85 13.70
C LEU A 92 8.99 -1.49 12.56
N GLY A 93 8.91 -0.82 11.40
CA GLY A 93 8.00 -1.17 10.32
C GLY A 93 6.54 -0.83 10.64
N TYR A 94 5.72 -0.65 9.60
CA TYR A 94 4.31 -0.25 9.73
C TYR A 94 3.41 -0.96 8.74
N ASP A 95 2.20 -1.25 9.20
CA ASP A 95 1.17 -1.86 8.37
C ASP A 95 0.73 -0.92 7.24
N CYS A 96 0.67 -1.46 6.03
CA CYS A 96 0.13 -0.80 4.87
C CYS A 96 -1.32 -1.22 4.70
N ALA A 97 -2.25 -0.27 4.87
CA ALA A 97 -3.68 -0.52 4.71
C ALA A 97 -4.15 -0.39 3.25
N TYR A 98 -3.31 0.17 2.37
CA TYR A 98 -3.63 0.30 0.96
C TYR A 98 -2.41 0.05 0.06
N ILE A 99 -2.52 -0.92 -0.84
CA ILE A 99 -1.50 -1.24 -1.86
C ILE A 99 -2.23 -1.54 -3.17
N ARG A 100 -1.98 -0.75 -4.20
CA ARG A 100 -2.59 -0.93 -5.53
C ARG A 100 -1.54 -1.30 -6.56
N MET A 101 -1.82 -2.37 -7.31
CA MET A 101 -1.07 -2.72 -8.51
C MET A 101 -1.84 -2.32 -9.77
N THR A 102 -1.12 -1.79 -10.75
CA THR A 102 -1.62 -1.54 -12.11
C THR A 102 -0.61 -2.10 -13.11
N ALA A 103 -1.06 -2.94 -14.04
CA ALA A 103 -0.20 -3.47 -15.09
C ALA A 103 0.33 -2.33 -15.99
N THR A 104 1.58 -2.46 -16.45
CA THR A 104 2.20 -1.58 -17.43
C THR A 104 2.67 -2.43 -18.62
N PRO A 105 2.98 -1.83 -19.79
CA PRO A 105 3.44 -2.60 -20.95
C PRO A 105 4.69 -3.46 -20.69
N THR A 106 5.54 -3.06 -19.76
CA THR A 106 6.82 -3.73 -19.44
C THR A 106 6.85 -4.40 -18.08
N GLY A 107 5.76 -4.34 -17.31
CA GLY A 107 5.69 -4.93 -15.97
C GLY A 107 4.50 -4.39 -15.17
N ARG A 108 4.77 -3.74 -14.04
CA ARG A 108 3.70 -3.22 -13.17
C ARG A 108 4.11 -2.00 -12.36
N LYS A 109 3.10 -1.19 -12.02
CA LYS A 109 3.19 -0.08 -11.09
C LYS A 109 2.52 -0.45 -9.78
N ILE A 110 3.21 -0.28 -8.67
CA ILE A 110 2.70 -0.50 -7.32
C ILE A 110 2.68 0.85 -6.60
N VAL A 111 1.53 1.18 -5.99
CA VAL A 111 1.37 2.37 -5.16
C VAL A 111 0.93 1.90 -3.79
N PHE A 112 1.65 2.28 -2.74
CA PHE A 112 1.30 1.95 -1.36
C PHE A 112 1.19 3.21 -0.51
N VAL A 113 0.33 3.14 0.50
CA VAL A 113 0.13 4.20 1.49
C VAL A 113 0.02 3.57 2.88
N THR A 114 0.74 4.15 3.84
CA THR A 114 0.64 3.85 5.26
C THR A 114 0.52 5.15 6.06
N ASN A 115 0.06 5.04 7.30
CA ASN A 115 0.12 6.17 8.24
C ASN A 115 1.60 6.45 8.58
N ARG A 116 1.99 7.71 8.56
CA ARG A 116 3.38 8.15 8.80
C ARG A 116 3.77 7.92 10.25
N GLN A 117 5.03 7.56 10.37
CA GLN A 117 5.77 7.55 11.60
C GLN A 117 6.06 8.98 12.13
N ILE A 118 5.70 9.22 13.39
CA ILE A 118 6.45 10.15 14.24
C ILE A 118 7.73 9.40 14.66
N ARG A 119 8.92 9.91 14.32
CA ARG A 119 10.17 9.25 14.75
C ARG A 119 10.26 9.29 16.29
N PHE A 120 10.77 8.23 16.92
CA PHE A 120 11.11 8.27 18.35
C PHE A 120 12.11 9.43 18.58
N GLY A 121 11.69 10.47 19.33
CA GLY A 121 12.46 11.70 19.55
C GLY A 121 11.92 12.96 18.84
N GLU A 122 11.02 12.82 17.86
CA GLU A 122 10.38 13.92 17.12
C GLU A 122 9.03 14.32 17.76
N ALA A 123 8.41 13.39 18.50
CA ALA A 123 7.13 13.56 19.19
C ALA A 123 7.11 14.66 20.27
N PHE A 124 8.27 15.15 20.72
CA PHE A 124 8.37 16.07 21.86
C PHE A 124 8.32 17.56 21.51
N PHE A 125 8.46 17.95 20.23
CA PHE A 125 8.74 19.36 19.91
C PHE A 125 7.89 20.05 18.83
N ASP A 126 7.05 19.36 18.03
CA ASP A 126 6.42 20.05 16.89
C ASP A 126 4.93 19.80 16.66
N THR A 127 4.15 20.87 16.67
CA THR A 127 2.69 20.88 16.43
C THR A 127 2.35 20.98 14.94
N GLN A 128 3.31 21.34 14.08
CA GLN A 128 3.13 21.42 12.62
C GLN A 128 3.12 20.05 11.92
N SER A 129 3.75 19.03 12.52
CA SER A 129 3.90 17.67 11.95
C SER A 129 2.62 16.81 11.92
N GLN A 130 1.49 17.27 12.45
CA GLN A 130 0.26 16.46 12.49
C GLN A 130 -0.44 16.36 11.13
N SER A 131 -0.23 17.31 10.21
CA SER A 131 -0.92 17.35 8.91
C SER A 131 -0.28 16.45 7.85
N TYR A 132 1.03 16.20 7.95
CA TYR A 132 1.78 15.31 7.06
C TYR A 132 1.97 13.98 7.74
N ASN A 133 0.90 13.21 7.90
CA ASN A 133 0.88 11.98 8.68
C ASN A 133 0.68 10.74 7.82
N LEU A 134 1.09 10.78 6.54
CA LEU A 134 1.13 9.61 5.67
C LEU A 134 2.54 9.40 5.09
N THR A 135 2.92 8.13 4.93
CA THR A 135 4.08 7.73 4.15
C THR A 135 3.54 6.97 2.95
N ALA A 136 4.03 7.31 1.76
CA ALA A 136 3.58 6.70 0.52
C ALA A 136 4.78 6.29 -0.33
N GLY A 137 4.57 5.37 -1.26
CA GLY A 137 5.59 5.06 -2.24
C GLY A 137 4.99 4.57 -3.55
N VAL A 138 5.78 4.75 -4.60
CA VAL A 138 5.49 4.31 -5.96
C VAL A 138 6.66 3.50 -6.45
N LEU A 139 6.38 2.27 -6.90
CA LEU A 139 7.34 1.37 -7.51
C LEU A 139 6.90 1.13 -8.95
N GLU A 140 7.81 1.31 -9.89
CA GLU A 140 7.62 0.98 -11.30
C GLU A 140 8.58 -0.16 -11.63
N LEU A 141 8.04 -1.39 -11.58
CA LEU A 141 8.77 -2.62 -11.83
C LEU A 141 8.74 -2.95 -13.31
N ASN A 142 9.91 -3.29 -13.84
CA ASN A 142 10.06 -3.75 -15.21
C ASN A 142 10.42 -5.24 -15.21
N ASP A 143 9.47 -6.08 -15.62
CA ASP A 143 9.63 -7.54 -15.66
C ASP A 143 10.52 -7.99 -16.85
N GLN A 144 10.72 -7.13 -17.86
CA GLN A 144 11.58 -7.41 -19.02
C GLN A 144 13.05 -7.04 -18.77
N ASP A 145 13.30 -5.99 -17.98
CA ASP A 145 14.63 -5.48 -17.64
C ASP A 145 14.62 -4.88 -16.24
N LYS A 146 15.01 -5.70 -15.26
CA LYS A 146 14.97 -5.33 -13.83
C LYS A 146 15.78 -4.09 -13.50
N SER A 147 16.85 -3.80 -14.26
CA SER A 147 17.70 -2.62 -14.06
C SER A 147 16.98 -1.30 -14.35
N LYS A 148 15.88 -1.36 -15.10
CA LYS A 148 14.99 -0.22 -15.38
C LYS A 148 13.86 -0.05 -14.37
N SER A 149 13.81 -0.90 -13.35
CA SER A 149 12.86 -0.71 -12.25
C SER A 149 13.27 0.51 -11.43
N THR A 150 12.30 1.35 -11.09
CA THR A 150 12.54 2.58 -10.32
C THR A 150 11.47 2.74 -9.27
N GLY A 151 11.71 3.60 -8.29
CA GLY A 151 10.65 4.01 -7.40
C GLY A 151 10.93 5.32 -6.71
N ILE A 152 9.92 5.77 -5.99
CA ILE A 152 9.95 6.98 -5.18
C ILE A 152 9.27 6.66 -3.85
N LEU A 153 9.94 6.98 -2.76
CA LEU A 153 9.37 6.99 -1.42
C LEU A 153 9.09 8.44 -1.03
N TYR A 154 7.94 8.66 -0.43
CA TYR A 154 7.51 9.94 0.14
C TYR A 154 7.42 9.77 1.65
N PRO A 155 8.49 10.08 2.41
CA PRO A 155 8.53 9.87 3.86
C PRO A 155 7.47 10.71 4.57
N GLU A 156 7.28 11.95 4.11
CA GLU A 156 6.32 12.90 4.64
C GLU A 156 5.36 13.35 3.55
N ALA A 157 4.23 12.66 3.45
CA ALA A 157 3.17 13.01 2.53
C ALA A 157 1.89 13.40 3.26
N GLN A 158 1.18 14.34 2.66
CA GLN A 158 -0.23 14.59 2.88
C GLN A 158 -0.94 14.19 1.59
N LEU A 159 -2.00 13.39 1.67
CA LEU A 159 -2.80 13.17 0.49
C LEU A 159 -3.72 14.37 0.28
N THR A 160 -3.72 14.87 -0.95
CA THR A 160 -4.61 15.90 -1.46
C THR A 160 -5.47 15.31 -2.58
N MET A 161 -6.48 16.03 -3.04
CA MET A 161 -7.25 15.64 -4.22
C MET A 161 -7.13 16.74 -5.26
N ASN A 162 -6.80 16.38 -6.49
CA ASN A 162 -6.82 17.33 -7.59
C ASN A 162 -8.27 17.65 -8.01
N LYS A 163 -8.43 18.66 -8.88
CA LYS A 163 -9.76 19.10 -9.37
C LYS A 163 -10.53 18.03 -10.16
N GLU A 164 -9.90 16.92 -10.50
CA GLU A 164 -10.47 15.79 -11.25
C GLU A 164 -10.89 14.63 -10.33
N GLY A 165 -10.79 14.81 -9.01
CA GLY A 165 -11.12 13.75 -8.04
C GLY A 165 -10.07 12.65 -7.98
N GLN A 166 -8.83 12.93 -8.37
CA GLN A 166 -7.70 12.02 -8.21
C GLN A 166 -6.90 12.36 -6.96
N LEU A 167 -6.58 11.33 -6.19
CA LEU A 167 -5.71 11.42 -5.03
C LEU A 167 -4.29 11.83 -5.49
N THR A 168 -3.82 12.97 -5.02
CA THR A 168 -2.47 13.51 -5.20
C THR A 168 -1.71 13.50 -3.87
N LEU A 169 -0.37 13.62 -3.92
CA LEU A 169 0.46 13.76 -2.73
C LEU A 169 1.00 15.19 -2.67
N ASP A 170 0.78 15.86 -1.54
CA ASP A 170 1.50 17.05 -1.14
C ASP A 170 2.64 16.64 -0.19
N LEU A 171 3.81 17.26 -0.33
CA LEU A 171 5.06 16.76 0.25
C LEU A 171 5.70 17.82 1.15
N ASN A 172 5.99 17.46 2.40
CA ASN A 172 6.74 18.34 3.31
C ASN A 172 8.26 18.13 3.22
N GLN A 173 8.67 16.98 2.69
CA GLN A 173 10.06 16.63 2.48
C GLN A 173 10.32 16.19 1.05
N ASN A 174 11.57 16.33 0.62
CA ASN A 174 11.98 15.87 -0.69
C ASN A 174 11.74 14.35 -0.81
N PRO A 175 11.20 13.88 -1.95
CA PRO A 175 11.02 12.46 -2.20
C PRO A 175 12.36 11.73 -2.25
N TRP A 176 12.41 10.50 -1.75
CA TRP A 176 13.60 9.66 -1.81
C TRP A 176 13.53 8.77 -3.04
N ARG A 177 14.64 8.68 -3.77
CA ARG A 177 14.71 7.80 -4.93
C ARG A 177 14.89 6.37 -4.46
N LEU A 178 14.05 5.45 -4.93
CA LEU A 178 14.25 4.02 -4.75
C LEU A 178 14.98 3.44 -5.96
N SER A 179 16.10 2.76 -5.73
CA SER A 179 16.80 1.97 -6.73
C SER A 179 17.12 0.58 -6.22
N ASP A 180 17.71 -0.26 -7.08
CA ASP A 180 18.10 -1.64 -6.76
C ASP A 180 16.89 -2.47 -6.28
N LEU A 181 15.76 -2.32 -6.98
CA LEU A 181 14.52 -3.00 -6.63
C LEU A 181 14.64 -4.51 -6.88
N LEU A 182 14.47 -5.31 -5.83
CA LEU A 182 14.45 -6.77 -5.87
C LEU A 182 13.05 -7.27 -5.56
N ASP A 183 12.45 -7.97 -6.51
CA ASP A 183 11.07 -8.47 -6.45
C ASP A 183 11.04 -9.99 -6.20
N TRP A 184 10.59 -10.38 -5.01
CA TRP A 184 10.47 -11.75 -4.52
C TRP A 184 9.00 -12.20 -4.52
N LYS A 185 8.53 -12.67 -5.68
CA LYS A 185 7.17 -13.19 -5.83
C LYS A 185 6.98 -14.51 -5.09
N GLY A 186 5.92 -14.63 -4.32
CA GLY A 186 5.56 -15.85 -3.58
C GLY A 186 6.36 -16.07 -2.29
N THR A 187 7.18 -15.09 -1.89
CA THR A 187 7.97 -15.16 -0.65
C THR A 187 7.35 -14.23 0.38
N ALA A 188 7.02 -14.78 1.56
CA ALA A 188 6.76 -13.95 2.73
C ALA A 188 8.09 -13.40 3.23
N GLY A 189 8.14 -12.11 3.57
CA GLY A 189 9.35 -11.46 4.09
C GLY A 189 9.98 -12.29 5.22
N VAL A 190 11.27 -12.54 5.10
CA VAL A 190 12.08 -13.15 6.16
C VAL A 190 12.44 -12.06 7.16
N ASN A 191 11.60 -11.91 8.17
CA ASN A 191 11.96 -11.17 9.39
C ASN A 191 12.54 -12.12 10.42
#